data_AF-A0A7X8R8J5-F1
#
_entry.id   AF-A0A7X8R8J5-F1
#
_cell.length_a   1.000
_cell.length_b   1.000
_cell.length_c   1.000
_cell.angle_alpha   90.00
_cell.angle_beta   90.00
_cell.angle_gamma   90.00
#
_symmetry.space_group_name_H-M   'P 1'
#
loop_
_entity.id
_entity.type
_entity.pdbx_description
1 polymer ?
#
loop_
_entity_poly.entity_id
_entity_poly.type
_entity_poly.pdbx_seq_one_letter_code
_entity_poly.pdbx_strand_id
1 'polypeptide(L)' 'MKTGDDVEFILFDNGDKVATNKDRFLVYEDVYMGDHSESWIVEKNRETGDEISRHNTRFIASIYWKPKENITTSST' A
#
# COMPACT_ATOMS: atom_id res chain seq x y z
N MET A 1 7.15 6.48 12.16
CA MET A 1 7.69 5.37 11.36
C MET A 1 6.68 5.10 10.25
N LYS A 2 6.91 5.61 9.04
CA LYS A 2 6.13 5.20 7.85
C LYS A 2 6.98 4.13 7.17
N THR A 3 6.62 2.87 7.34
CA THR A 3 7.42 1.72 6.87
C THR A 3 6.95 1.17 5.53
N GLY A 4 6.24 1.97 4.74
CA GLY A 4 5.75 1.52 3.45
C GLY A 4 5.37 2.66 2.51
N ASP A 5 5.44 2.37 1.21
CA ASP A 5 5.04 3.29 0.15
C ASP A 5 3.50 3.32 0.04
N ASP A 6 2.96 4.53 -0.12
CA ASP A 6 1.51 4.75 -0.17
C ASP A 6 0.93 4.27 -1.52
N VAL A 7 -0.12 3.43 -1.45
CA VAL A 7 -0.78 2.82 -2.62
C VAL A 7 -2.16 3.45 -2.84
N GLU A 8 -2.46 3.80 -4.10
CA GLU A 8 -3.76 4.34 -4.48
C GLU A 8 -4.81 3.22 -4.57
N PHE A 9 -4.52 2.19 -5.37
CA PHE A 9 -5.35 1.00 -5.50
C PHE A 9 -4.58 -0.21 -6.03
N ILE A 10 -5.18 -1.39 -5.88
CA ILE A 10 -4.71 -2.65 -6.45
C ILE A 10 -5.80 -3.26 -7.33
N LEU A 11 -5.38 -4.01 -8.35
CA LEU A 11 -6.24 -4.79 -9.25
C LEU A 11 -5.83 -6.26 -9.19
N PHE A 12 -6.81 -7.14 -9.04
CA PHE A 12 -6.63 -8.59 -9.08
C PHE A 12 -6.95 -9.15 -10.47
N ASP A 13 -6.44 -10.35 -10.79
CA ASP A 13 -6.64 -10.98 -12.11
C ASP A 13 -8.11 -11.29 -12.43
N ASN A 14 -8.94 -11.45 -11.40
CA ASN A 14 -10.38 -11.63 -11.55
C ASN A 14 -11.13 -10.31 -11.85
N GLY A 15 -10.42 -9.18 -11.93
CA GLY A 15 -10.98 -7.85 -12.15
C GLY A 15 -11.36 -7.10 -10.86
N ASP A 16 -11.23 -7.72 -9.69
CA ASP A 16 -11.54 -7.06 -8.42
C ASP A 16 -10.55 -5.91 -8.16
N LYS A 17 -11.08 -4.83 -7.57
CA LYS A 17 -10.33 -3.62 -7.25
C LYS A 17 -10.48 -3.27 -5.79
N VAL A 18 -9.36 -3.06 -5.10
CA VAL A 18 -9.33 -2.49 -3.74
C VAL A 18 -8.62 -1.15 -3.81
N ALA A 19 -9.30 -0.09 -3.35
CA ALA A 19 -8.81 1.28 -3.43
C ALA A 19 -8.82 1.96 -2.05
N THR A 20 -7.85 2.85 -1.86
CA THR A 20 -7.84 3.80 -0.75
C THR A 20 -9.11 4.66 -0.79
N ASN A 21 -9.67 4.97 0.39
CA ASN A 21 -10.82 5.86 0.51
C ASN A 21 -10.72 6.70 1.80
N LYS A 22 -11.84 7.30 2.22
CA LYS A 22 -11.91 8.16 3.42
C LYS A 22 -11.70 7.40 4.75
N ASP A 23 -12.00 6.11 4.80
CA ASP A 23 -12.00 5.30 6.03
C ASP A 23 -10.77 4.38 6.10
N ARG A 24 -10.13 4.09 4.96
CA ARG A 24 -9.01 3.15 4.85
C ARG A 24 -7.96 3.60 3.84
N PHE A 25 -6.73 3.11 4.01
CA PHE A 25 -5.63 3.34 3.08
C PHE A 25 -4.80 2.08 2.86
N LEU A 26 -4.10 2.04 1.73
CA LEU A 26 -3.26 0.91 1.33
C LEU A 26 -1.79 1.30 1.45
N VAL A 27 -0.99 0.38 1.97
CA VAL A 27 0.46 0.54 2.14
C VAL A 27 1.16 -0.71 1.62
N TYR A 28 2.26 -0.52 0.90
CA TYR A 28 3.17 -1.62 0.56
C TYR A 28 4.17 -1.87 1.70
N GLU A 29 4.29 -3.11 2.15
CA GLU A 29 5.22 -3.52 3.21
C GLU A 29 6.00 -4.77 2.80
N ASP A 30 7.31 -4.77 3.07
CA ASP A 30 8.16 -5.96 2.97
C ASP A 30 8.36 -6.57 4.35
N VAL A 31 8.11 -7.88 4.46
CA VAL A 31 8.24 -8.65 5.71
C VAL A 31 9.33 -9.71 5.52
N TYR A 32 10.35 -9.66 6.37
CA TYR A 32 11.41 -10.67 6.39
C TYR A 32 10.95 -11.92 7.15
N MET A 33 11.00 -13.08 6.50
CA MET A 33 10.52 -14.36 7.02
C MET A 33 11.65 -15.27 7.54
N GLY A 34 12.89 -14.75 7.62
CA GLY A 34 14.05 -15.48 8.15
C GLY A 34 15.03 -15.97 7.08
N ASP A 35 14.54 -16.44 5.94
CA ASP A 35 15.32 -16.91 4.79
C ASP A 35 14.98 -16.20 3.47
N HIS A 36 13.80 -15.59 3.39
CA HIS A 36 13.36 -14.75 2.28
C HIS A 36 12.52 -13.56 2.78
N SER A 37 12.26 -12.60 1.90
CA SER A 37 11.32 -11.51 2.14
C SER A 37 10.05 -11.74 1.33
N GLU A 38 8.91 -11.42 1.92
CA GLU A 38 7.63 -11.37 1.22
C GLU A 38 7.10 -9.94 1.19
N SER A 39 6.49 -9.60 0.07
CA SER A 39 5.95 -8.28 -0.18
C SER A 39 4.42 -8.31 -0.12
N TRP A 40 3.84 -7.38 0.64
CA TRP A 40 2.42 -7.34 0.99
C TRP A 40 1.83 -5.96 0.74
N ILE A 41 0.56 -5.91 0.33
CA ILE A 41 -0.28 -4.71 0.42
C ILE A 41 -1.18 -4.84 1.63
N VAL A 42 -1.04 -3.92 2.58
CA VAL A 42 -1.78 -3.91 3.84
C VAL A 42 -2.85 -2.82 3.78
N GLU A 43 -4.10 -3.21 4.01
CA GLU A 43 -5.23 -2.32 4.19
C GLU A 43 -5.32 -1.92 5.66
N LYS A 44 -5.24 -0.61 5.92
CA LYS A 44 -5.27 -0.06 7.28
C LYS A 44 -6.42 0.91 7.45
N ASN A 45 -7.02 0.89 8.64
CA ASN A 45 -7.98 1.90 9.07
C ASN A 45 -7.27 3.26 9.15
N ARG A 46 -7.86 4.29 8.56
CA ARG A 46 -7.23 5.63 8.49
C ARG A 46 -7.23 6.37 9.83
N GLU A 47 -8.19 6.11 10.70
CA GLU A 47 -8.30 6.75 12.01
C GLU A 47 -7.42 6.06 13.05
N THR A 48 -7.46 4.73 13.12
CA THR A 48 -6.75 3.96 14.15
C THR A 48 -5.38 3.48 13.71
N GLY A 49 -5.15 3.33 12.40
CA GLY A 49 -3.95 2.71 11.85
C GLY A 49 -3.96 1.17 11.92
N ASP A 50 -5.02 0.58 12.45
CA ASP A 50 -5.12 -0.88 12.59
C ASP A 50 -5.22 -1.56 11.24
N GLU A 51 -4.62 -2.73 11.13
CA GLU A 51 -4.76 -3.58 9.96
C GLU A 51 -6.18 -4.14 9.85
N ILE A 52 -6.79 -3.93 8.70
CA ILE A 52 -8.09 -4.50 8.32
C ILE A 52 -7.87 -5.82 7.57
N SER A 53 -6.94 -5.80 6.61
CA SER A 53 -6.62 -6.95 5.77
C SER A 53 -5.22 -6.82 5.16
N ARG A 54 -4.69 -7.91 4.60
CA ARG A 54 -3.45 -7.90 3.82
C ARG A 54 -3.53 -8.83 2.61
N HIS A 55 -2.82 -8.45 1.55
CA HIS A 55 -2.77 -9.17 0.27
C HIS A 55 -1.32 -9.39 -0.16
N ASN A 56 -0.95 -10.64 -0.42
CA ASN A 56 0.40 -10.95 -0.91
C ASN A 56 0.54 -10.45 -2.35
N THR A 57 1.58 -9.67 -2.62
CA THR A 57 1.79 -9.03 -3.93
C THR A 57 1.92 -10.02 -5.08
N ARG A 58 2.31 -11.27 -4.82
CA ARG A 58 2.38 -12.33 -5.85
C ARG A 58 1.03 -12.70 -6.46
N PHE A 59 -0.07 -12.32 -5.81
CA PHE A 59 -1.44 -12.58 -6.27
C PHE A 59 -2.15 -11.30 -6.75
N ILE A 60 -1.43 -10.19 -6.85
CA ILE A 60 -1.97 -8.91 -7.31
C ILE A 60 -1.52 -8.72 -8.76
N ALA A 61 -2.48 -8.50 -9.65
CA ALA A 61 -2.20 -8.29 -11.07
C ALA A 61 -1.49 -6.96 -11.31
N SER A 62 -1.89 -5.90 -10.59
CA SER A 62 -1.30 -4.57 -10.73
C SER A 62 -1.45 -3.72 -9.46
N ILE A 63 -0.41 -2.97 -9.13
CA ILE A 63 -0.36 -2.02 -8.01
C ILE A 63 -0.23 -0.62 -8.58
N TYR A 64 -1.13 0.29 -8.18
CA TYR A 64 -1.12 1.69 -8.58
C TYR A 64 -0.70 2.55 -7.41
N TRP A 65 0.45 3.19 -7.55
CA TRP A 65 1.09 3.98 -6.51
C TRP A 65 0.50 5.39 -6.41
N LYS A 66 0.47 5.94 -5.20
CA LYS A 66 0.20 7.38 -5.06
C LYS A 66 1.35 8.19 -5.63
N PRO A 67 1.08 9.28 -6.36
CA PRO A 67 2.11 10.23 -6.73
C PRO A 67 2.78 10.74 -5.44
N LYS A 68 4.11 10.62 -5.36
CA LYS A 68 4.86 11.32 -4.32
C LYS A 68 4.74 12.81 -4.66
N GLU A 69 4.11 13.59 -3.79
CA GLU A 69 4.08 15.05 -3.98
C GLU A 69 5.54 15.53 -4.03
N ASN A 70 5.97 16.01 -5.20
CA ASN A 70 7.26 16.67 -5.32
C ASN A 70 7.16 17.98 -4.53
N ILE A 71 7.71 17.98 -3.31
CA ILE A 71 7.90 19.19 -2.53
C ILE A 71 8.96 20.00 -3.26
N THR A 72 8.53 20.82 -4.22
CA THR A 72 9.38 21.83 -4.85
C THR A 72 9.60 22.90 -3.79
N THR A 73 10.66 22.75 -2.99
CA THR A 73 11.15 23.81 -2.12
C THR A 73 11.56 24.98 -3.01
N SER A 74 10.68 25.95 -3.16
CA SER A 74 11.04 27.25 -3.71
C SER A 74 11.85 27.97 -2.64
N SER A 75 13.17 27.79 -2.65
CA SER A 75 14.09 28.62 -1.88
C SER A 75 13.94 30.06 -2.38
N THR A 76 13.43 30.93 -1.52
CA THR A 76 13.43 32.39 -1.73
C THR A 76 14.65 32.97 -1.04
#